data_AF-A0A2X1XXZ5-F1
#
_entry.id   AF-A0A2X1XXZ5-F1
#
_cell.length_a   1.000
_cell.length_b   1.000
_cell.length_c   1.000
_cell.angle_alpha   90.00
_cell.angle_beta   90.00
_cell.angle_gamma   90.00
#
_symmetry.space_group_name_H-M   'P 1'
#
loop_
_entity.id
_entity.type
_entity.pdbx_description
1 polymer ?
#
loop_
_entity_poly.entity_id
_entity_poly.type
_entity_poly.pdbx_seq_one_letter_code
_entity_poly.pdbx_strand_id
1 'polypeptide(L)'
;MTDIKELLKEFKNIAENGREQIDKYLDQGKKVVGVFPYYAPEEIIYAGGLVPFGVWGGQGPIDKAKEYFPTFYYSLALRCLEMGLDGSLDGLSASMITTLDDTLRPFSQNYKVSVW
;
A
#
# COMPACT_ATOMS: atom_id res chain seq x y z
N MET A 1 0.98 -27.52 -19.30
CA MET A 1 0.56 -27.21 -17.92
C MET A 1 1.76 -26.61 -17.23
N THR A 2 1.65 -25.39 -16.72
CA THR A 2 2.71 -24.76 -15.93
C THR A 2 2.93 -25.58 -14.67
N ASP A 3 4.19 -25.82 -14.30
CA ASP A 3 4.51 -26.60 -13.10
C ASP A 3 4.12 -25.80 -11.85
N ILE A 4 3.54 -26.46 -10.84
CA ILE A 4 3.12 -25.80 -9.59
C ILE A 4 4.27 -25.05 -8.91
N LYS A 5 5.50 -25.54 -9.03
CA LYS A 5 6.70 -24.90 -8.46
C LYS A 5 7.02 -23.60 -9.18
N GLU A 6 6.78 -23.52 -10.48
CA GLU A 6 6.97 -22.30 -11.26
C GLU A 6 5.98 -21.22 -10.82
N LEU A 7 4.70 -21.59 -10.69
CA LEU A 7 3.65 -20.68 -10.20
C LEU A 7 3.95 -20.17 -8.78
N LEU A 8 4.35 -21.05 -7.85
CA LEU A 8 4.70 -20.65 -6.49
C LEU A 8 5.91 -19.72 -6.46
N LYS A 9 6.90 -19.94 -7.33
CA LYS A 9 8.06 -19.06 -7.46
C LYS A 9 7.64 -17.68 -7.94
N GLU A 10 6.76 -17.61 -8.94
CA GLU A 10 6.21 -16.36 -9.45
C GLU A 10 5.42 -15.60 -8.38
N PHE A 11 4.47 -16.26 -7.70
CA PHE A 11 3.67 -15.64 -6.65
C PHE A 11 4.51 -15.13 -5.49
N LYS A 12 5.50 -15.92 -5.06
CA LYS A 12 6.47 -15.50 -4.04
C LYS A 12 7.21 -14.24 -4.47
N ASN A 13 7.73 -14.21 -5.70
CA ASN A 13 8.44 -13.06 -6.23
C ASN A 13 7.56 -11.80 -6.25
N ILE A 14 6.30 -11.92 -6.67
CA ILE A 14 5.35 -10.80 -6.67
C ILE A 14 5.06 -10.30 -5.25
N ALA A 15 4.86 -11.22 -4.30
CA ALA A 15 4.54 -10.89 -2.92
C ALA A 15 5.71 -10.23 -2.17
N GLU A 16 6.95 -10.65 -2.45
CA GLU A 16 8.15 -10.11 -1.80
C GLU A 16 8.64 -8.79 -2.42
N ASN A 17 8.29 -8.49 -3.67
CA ASN A 17 8.79 -7.35 -4.43
C ASN A 17 7.67 -6.38 -4.83
N GLY A 18 6.92 -5.87 -3.85
CA GLY A 18 5.81 -4.93 -4.08
C GLY A 18 6.22 -3.67 -4.85
N ARG A 19 7.42 -3.13 -4.59
CA ARG A 19 7.94 -1.95 -5.29
C ARG A 19 8.10 -2.20 -6.79
N GLU A 20 8.68 -3.33 -7.17
CA GLU A 20 8.84 -3.72 -8.58
C GLU A 20 7.48 -3.81 -9.29
N GLN A 21 6.40 -4.17 -8.59
CA GLN A 21 5.08 -4.19 -9.18
C GLN A 21 4.53 -2.79 -9.45
N ILE A 22 4.77 -1.82 -8.55
CA ILE A 22 4.42 -0.42 -8.79
C ILE A 22 5.17 0.08 -10.03
N ASP A 23 6.49 -0.07 -10.05
CA ASP A 23 7.34 0.41 -11.15
C ASP A 23 6.95 -0.23 -12.49
N LYS A 24 6.69 -1.54 -12.51
CA LYS A 24 6.19 -2.25 -13.70
C LYS A 24 4.91 -1.63 -14.27
N TYR A 25 3.98 -1.17 -13.44
CA TYR A 25 2.75 -0.54 -13.92
C TYR A 25 2.97 0.90 -14.39
N LEU A 26 3.87 1.63 -13.73
CA LEU A 26 4.28 2.97 -14.14
C LEU A 26 4.98 2.96 -15.51
N ASP A 27 5.87 1.98 -15.74
CA ASP A 27 6.55 1.77 -17.03
C ASP A 27 5.57 1.44 -18.17
N GLN A 28 4.41 0.86 -17.84
CA GLN A 28 3.31 0.65 -18.79
C GLN A 28 2.46 1.90 -19.03
N GLY A 29 2.82 3.04 -18.41
CA GLY A 29 2.04 4.29 -18.45
C GLY A 29 0.74 4.23 -17.67
N LYS A 30 0.56 3.22 -16.79
CA LYS A 30 -0.65 3.11 -15.96
C LYS A 30 -0.52 3.95 -14.70
N LYS A 31 -1.66 4.38 -14.19
CA LYS A 31 -1.77 5.02 -12.88
C LYS A 31 -2.16 3.97 -11.84
N VAL A 32 -1.46 3.98 -10.71
CA VAL A 32 -1.63 3.01 -9.63
C VAL A 32 -2.32 3.70 -8.45
N VAL A 33 -3.32 3.05 -7.86
CA VAL A 33 -4.05 3.55 -6.68
C VAL A 33 -3.77 2.62 -5.51
N GLY A 34 -3.17 3.15 -4.45
CA GLY A 34 -2.93 2.39 -3.22
C GLY A 34 -4.25 2.14 -2.49
N VAL A 35 -4.55 0.89 -2.20
CA VAL A 35 -5.77 0.46 -1.49
C VAL A 35 -5.36 -0.03 -0.12
N PHE A 36 -5.63 0.79 0.90
CA PHE A 36 -5.29 0.48 2.29
C PHE A 36 -6.42 -0.34 2.93
N PRO A 37 -6.16 -1.03 4.05
CA PRO A 37 -7.14 -1.92 4.68
C PRO A 37 -8.44 -1.19 5.09
N TYR A 38 -9.59 -1.84 5.19
CA TYR A 38 -9.86 -3.26 4.87
C TYR A 38 -10.77 -3.44 3.65
N TYR A 39 -11.78 -2.58 3.50
CA TYR A 39 -12.83 -2.71 2.48
C TYR A 39 -12.94 -1.42 1.67
N ALA A 40 -12.37 -1.43 0.48
CA ALA A 40 -12.39 -0.32 -0.46
C ALA A 40 -13.00 -0.81 -1.79
N PRO A 41 -13.82 0.00 -2.48
CA PRO A 41 -14.42 -0.38 -3.76
C PRO A 41 -13.39 -0.37 -4.90
N GLU A 42 -12.57 -1.41 -4.98
CA GLU A 42 -11.55 -1.58 -6.02
C GLU A 42 -12.15 -1.57 -7.43
N GLU A 43 -13.42 -1.96 -7.57
CA GLU A 43 -14.15 -1.93 -8.83
C GLU A 43 -14.23 -0.51 -9.43
N ILE A 44 -14.26 0.54 -8.60
CA ILE A 44 -14.24 1.93 -9.09
C ILE A 44 -12.88 2.25 -9.72
N ILE A 45 -11.80 1.74 -9.13
CA ILE A 45 -10.44 1.90 -9.63
C ILE A 45 -10.30 1.17 -10.98
N TYR A 46 -10.76 -0.09 -11.04
CA TYR A 46 -10.79 -0.88 -12.27
C TYR A 46 -11.62 -0.21 -13.37
N ALA A 47 -12.83 0.27 -13.05
CA ALA A 47 -13.70 0.95 -14.00
C ALA A 47 -13.08 2.24 -14.56
N GLY A 48 -12.21 2.90 -13.78
CA GLY A 48 -11.42 4.05 -14.22
C GLY A 48 -10.22 3.71 -15.11
N GLY A 49 -9.96 2.43 -15.40
CA GLY A 49 -8.76 1.99 -16.13
C GLY A 49 -7.47 2.13 -15.33
N LEU A 50 -7.57 2.24 -14.01
CA LEU A 50 -6.46 2.38 -13.08
C LEU A 50 -6.11 1.02 -12.47
N VAL A 51 -4.96 0.93 -11.81
CA VAL A 51 -4.51 -0.30 -11.14
C VAL A 51 -4.74 -0.21 -9.64
N PRO A 52 -5.62 -1.02 -9.02
CA PRO A 52 -5.68 -1.13 -7.58
C PRO A 52 -4.48 -1.91 -7.05
N PHE A 53 -3.80 -1.35 -6.06
CA PHE A 53 -2.61 -1.93 -5.44
C PHE A 53 -2.83 -2.06 -3.94
N GLY A 54 -3.00 -3.27 -3.43
CA GLY A 54 -3.23 -3.51 -2.00
C GLY A 54 -2.01 -3.14 -1.15
N VAL A 55 -2.21 -2.28 -0.15
CA VAL A 55 -1.18 -1.85 0.80
C VAL A 55 -1.48 -2.47 2.17
N TRP A 56 -0.77 -3.54 2.52
CA TRP A 56 -1.00 -4.32 3.75
C TRP A 56 0.22 -4.29 4.69
N GLY A 57 0.96 -3.18 4.68
CA GLY A 57 2.22 -3.05 5.40
C GLY A 57 3.33 -3.89 4.76
N GLY A 58 4.28 -4.34 5.58
CA GLY A 58 5.43 -5.10 5.13
C GLY A 58 6.43 -5.33 6.25
N GLN A 59 7.53 -6.00 5.93
CA GLN A 59 8.66 -6.12 6.85
C GLN A 59 9.50 -4.84 6.79
N GLY A 60 10.03 -4.42 7.93
CA GLY A 60 10.89 -3.24 8.02
C GLY A 60 10.71 -2.48 9.33
N PRO A 61 11.59 -1.50 9.58
CA PRO A 61 11.48 -0.65 10.76
C PRO A 61 10.24 0.27 10.67
N ILE A 62 9.89 0.85 11.81
CA ILE A 62 8.88 1.90 11.97
C ILE A 62 9.58 3.00 12.73
N ASP A 63 9.95 4.08 12.07
CA ASP A 63 10.75 5.17 12.64
C ASP A 63 10.07 6.52 12.42
N LYS A 64 9.85 6.94 11.17
CA LYS A 64 9.18 8.21 10.84
C LYS A 64 7.71 8.25 11.27
N ALA A 65 7.00 7.12 11.18
CA ALA A 65 5.59 7.04 11.56
C ALA A 65 5.35 7.34 13.06
N LYS A 66 6.38 7.19 13.91
CA LYS A 66 6.31 7.50 15.35
C LYS A 66 6.15 9.01 15.62
N GLU A 67 6.44 9.87 14.65
CA GLU A 67 6.19 11.32 14.77
C GLU A 67 4.69 11.64 14.69
N TYR A 68 3.89 10.74 14.12
CA TYR A 68 2.45 10.92 13.87
C TYR A 68 1.59 10.03 14.77
N PHE A 69 2.14 8.90 15.20
CA PHE A 69 1.44 7.93 16.01
C PHE A 69 2.21 7.49 17.25
N PRO A 70 1.53 7.38 18.40
CA PRO A 70 2.06 6.65 19.53
C PRO A 70 2.33 5.18 19.20
N THR A 71 3.32 4.59 19.85
CA THR A 71 3.78 3.21 19.60
C THR A 71 2.77 2.12 19.96
N PHE A 72 1.68 2.45 20.66
CA PHE A 72 0.61 1.51 20.99
C PHE A 72 -0.42 1.32 19.85
N TYR A 73 -0.35 2.14 18.79
CA TYR A 73 -1.14 1.92 17.59
C TYR A 73 -0.74 0.59 16.94
N TYR A 74 -1.70 -0.09 16.30
CA TYR A 74 -1.41 -1.41 15.74
C TYR A 74 -0.34 -1.31 14.63
N SER A 75 0.54 -2.30 14.57
CA SER A 75 1.75 -2.28 13.74
C SER A 75 1.47 -2.13 12.24
N LEU A 76 0.36 -2.68 11.74
CA LEU A 76 -0.05 -2.56 10.35
C LEU A 76 -0.24 -1.08 9.93
N ALA A 77 -0.91 -0.24 10.71
CA ALA A 77 -1.11 1.17 10.37
C ALA A 77 0.21 1.94 10.45
N LEU A 78 1.00 1.68 11.49
CA LEU A 78 2.33 2.28 11.64
C LEU A 78 3.23 1.97 10.44
N ARG A 79 3.28 0.71 10.01
CA ARG A 79 4.10 0.30 8.85
C ARG A 79 3.55 0.86 7.55
N CYS A 80 2.23 0.88 7.35
CA CYS A 80 1.61 1.50 6.18
C CYS A 80 1.94 2.99 6.06
N LEU A 81 1.98 3.71 7.19
CA LEU A 81 2.37 5.12 7.19
C LEU A 81 3.86 5.27 6.89
N GLU A 82 4.70 4.45 7.53
CA GLU A 82 6.15 4.43 7.28
C GLU A 82 6.46 4.19 5.80
N MET A 83 5.78 3.26 5.14
CA MET A 83 5.93 2.99 3.70
C MET A 83 5.58 4.20 2.82
N GLY A 84 4.65 5.05 3.25
CA GLY A 84 4.39 6.33 2.60
C GLY A 84 5.51 7.34 2.85
N LEU A 85 5.99 7.43 4.08
CA LEU A 85 7.02 8.38 4.52
C LEU A 85 8.44 8.05 4.05
N ASP A 86 8.74 6.77 3.82
CA ASP A 86 10.05 6.26 3.39
C ASP A 86 10.20 6.15 1.87
N GLY A 87 9.15 6.49 1.11
CA GLY A 87 9.13 6.45 -0.35
C GLY A 87 8.88 5.06 -0.95
N SER A 88 8.66 4.03 -0.13
CA SER A 88 8.30 2.69 -0.64
C SER A 88 7.10 2.71 -1.58
N LEU A 89 6.17 3.65 -1.36
CA LEU A 89 4.95 3.83 -2.14
C LEU A 89 5.01 4.98 -3.16
N ASP A 90 6.20 5.54 -3.45
CA ASP A 90 6.32 6.63 -4.41
C ASP A 90 5.83 6.23 -5.81
N GLY A 91 5.07 7.11 -6.46
CA GLY A 91 4.50 6.88 -7.79
C GLY A 91 3.05 6.38 -7.78
N LEU A 92 2.48 6.06 -6.60
CA LEU A 92 1.03 5.99 -6.48
C LEU A 92 0.39 7.31 -6.93
N SER A 93 -0.66 7.22 -7.72
CA SER A 93 -1.41 8.37 -8.25
C SER A 93 -2.54 8.82 -7.31
N ALA A 94 -2.98 7.94 -6.43
CA ALA A 94 -3.93 8.20 -5.36
C ALA A 94 -3.84 7.11 -4.28
N SER A 95 -4.38 7.39 -3.10
CA SER A 95 -4.53 6.41 -2.03
C SER A 95 -5.99 6.39 -1.55
N MET A 96 -6.56 5.20 -1.43
CA MET A 96 -7.88 4.95 -0.89
C MET A 96 -7.72 4.40 0.53
N ILE A 97 -8.12 5.21 1.51
CA ILE A 97 -7.98 4.92 2.93
C ILE A 97 -9.37 4.92 3.55
N THR A 98 -9.74 3.81 4.17
CA THR A 98 -11.00 3.70 4.91
C THR A 98 -10.83 4.23 6.32
N THR A 99 -11.93 4.56 7.01
CA THR A 99 -11.90 5.03 8.41
C THR A 99 -12.73 4.11 9.30
N LEU A 100 -12.51 2.80 9.14
CA LEU A 100 -13.34 1.73 9.74
C LEU A 100 -13.16 1.58 11.25
N ASP A 101 -12.00 1.96 11.78
CA ASP A 101 -11.67 1.87 13.20
C ASP A 101 -10.98 3.14 13.72
N ASP A 102 -10.74 3.18 15.03
CA ASP A 102 -10.15 4.32 15.73
C ASP A 102 -8.69 4.60 15.35
N THR A 103 -8.00 3.66 14.71
CA THR A 103 -6.65 3.86 14.18
C THR A 103 -6.68 4.36 12.74
N LEU A 104 -7.54 3.79 11.89
CA LEU A 104 -7.65 4.15 10.49
C LEU A 104 -8.21 5.58 10.30
N ARG A 105 -9.05 6.06 11.21
CA ARG A 105 -9.54 7.45 11.19
C ARG A 105 -8.41 8.48 11.28
N PRO A 106 -7.59 8.54 12.36
CA PRO A 106 -6.44 9.43 12.41
C PRO A 106 -5.37 9.07 11.37
N PHE A 107 -5.25 7.81 10.95
CA PHE A 107 -4.35 7.43 9.85
C PHE A 107 -4.67 8.17 8.57
N SER A 108 -5.94 8.25 8.18
CA SER A 108 -6.36 9.02 6.99
C SER A 108 -5.93 10.49 7.05
N GLN A 109 -5.97 11.09 8.24
CA GLN A 109 -5.60 12.50 8.43
C GLN A 109 -4.09 12.69 8.46
N ASN A 110 -3.37 11.84 9.20
CA ASN A 110 -1.92 11.85 9.26
C ASN A 110 -1.30 11.60 7.88
N TYR A 111 -1.82 10.61 7.15
CA TYR A 111 -1.35 10.29 5.81
C TYR A 111 -1.54 11.46 4.84
N LYS A 112 -2.68 12.16 4.91
CA LYS A 112 -2.98 13.33 4.09
C LYS A 112 -2.00 14.49 4.28
N VAL A 113 -1.44 14.68 5.48
CA VAL A 113 -0.58 15.84 5.79
C VAL A 113 0.91 15.52 5.76
N SER A 114 1.28 14.23 5.75
CA SER A 114 2.67 13.80 5.91
C SER A 114 3.26 13.09 4.69
N VAL A 115 2.41 12.46 3.88
CA VAL A 115 2.85 11.74 2.67
C VAL A 115 2.50 12.52 1.40
N TRP A 116 1.42 13.31 1.43
CA TRP A 116 0.91 14.09 0.29
C TRP A 116 0.97 15.59 0.53
#